data_AF-A0A2N1M487-F1
#
_entry.id   AF-A0A2N1M487-F1
#
_cell.length_a   1.000
_cell.length_b   1.000
_cell.length_c   1.000
_cell.angle_alpha   90.00
_cell.angle_beta   90.00
_cell.angle_gamma   90.00
#
_symmetry.space_group_name_H-M   'P 1'
#
loop_
_entity.id
_entity.type
_entity.pdbx_description
1 polymer ?
#
loop_
_entity_poly.entity_id
_entity_poly.type
_entity_poly.pdbx_seq_one_letter_code
_entity_poly.pdbx_strand_id
1 'polypeptide(L)'
;MVEIAPENENSFSSRVFIHDYPNNSRIEARYTSNGRLYISYYNIIAVGNYPSIPRLTRKSQNNTFQYPIPNDYIVETELFERSLKCETKYITDSKVCYTINWKEGRVEWSISSTKSSTAVVNLFLQKINQNRSTKLSGPRLFGFDIEPLYNFRLQIGLQPVTKDNNRRKRPLDEISSRSQQNKRLNSFGRDVQNAIDELIIKHKLTNLSGEPIVHLCYIELDYKENQQAYIKFKNSNNFSATQTRLDAIVRVCDEAVLGRDGYRNLAAVFPTLFREYLVANRRNEINELMNMQIHIGIFNIDNEINNQSNIDDNFNNNVNNILVDDHEIGNGAFRSILDILKILIPIWKAGQNPVIFPGDTLYIKIGGDGRNVGRRQNHVMITFCLLNEKKEVLKPDHQYW
;
A
#
# COMPACT_ATOMS: atom_id res chain seq x y z
N MET A 1 -44.65 41.50 -7.73
CA MET A 1 -43.81 40.39 -8.22
C MET A 1 -42.39 40.93 -8.25
N VAL A 2 -41.56 40.50 -7.31
CA VAL A 2 -40.20 41.02 -7.14
C VAL A 2 -39.31 40.32 -8.15
N GLU A 3 -38.74 41.11 -9.07
CA GLU A 3 -37.63 40.71 -9.93
C GLU A 3 -36.44 40.34 -9.06
N ILE A 4 -36.01 39.08 -9.14
CA ILE A 4 -34.75 38.63 -8.57
C ILE A 4 -33.70 38.82 -9.65
N ALA A 5 -32.87 39.86 -9.49
CA ALA A 5 -31.62 39.99 -10.23
C ALA A 5 -30.72 38.78 -9.89
N PRO A 6 -30.04 38.16 -10.87
CA PRO A 6 -29.11 37.09 -10.58
C PRO A 6 -27.92 37.68 -9.79
N GLU A 7 -27.70 37.15 -8.60
CA GLU A 7 -26.53 37.43 -7.78
C GLU A 7 -25.26 37.12 -8.58
N ASN A 8 -24.33 38.07 -8.59
CA ASN A 8 -23.05 37.99 -9.29
C ASN A 8 -22.30 36.69 -8.97
N GLU A 9 -22.05 35.89 -10.01
CA GLU A 9 -21.03 34.84 -10.00
C GLU A 9 -19.67 35.43 -9.59
N ASN A 10 -18.92 34.69 -8.75
CA ASN A 10 -17.55 34.99 -8.37
C ASN A 10 -16.62 34.99 -9.61
N SER A 11 -16.56 36.09 -10.36
CA SER A 11 -15.67 36.23 -11.51
C SER A 11 -14.21 36.33 -11.07
N PHE A 12 -13.31 35.52 -11.63
CA PHE A 12 -11.87 35.51 -11.33
C PHE A 12 -11.19 36.86 -11.61
N SER A 13 -11.73 37.61 -12.57
CA SER A 13 -11.23 38.91 -12.99
C SER A 13 -12.38 39.85 -13.34
N SER A 14 -12.15 41.15 -13.18
CA SER A 14 -13.06 42.19 -13.66
C SER A 14 -12.99 42.42 -15.18
N ARG A 15 -12.23 41.60 -15.92
CA ARG A 15 -11.99 41.73 -17.37
C ARG A 15 -12.51 40.51 -18.09
N VAL A 16 -13.02 40.72 -19.30
CA VAL A 16 -13.42 39.64 -20.21
C VAL A 16 -12.24 39.35 -21.15
N PHE A 17 -11.95 38.08 -21.38
CA PHE A 17 -10.83 37.65 -22.22
C PHE A 17 -11.33 36.94 -23.47
N ILE A 18 -10.80 37.31 -24.64
CA ILE A 18 -11.05 36.64 -25.92
C ILE A 18 -9.73 36.00 -26.36
N HIS A 19 -9.75 34.70 -26.57
CA HIS A 19 -8.56 33.91 -26.88
C HIS A 19 -8.89 32.61 -27.61
N ASP A 20 -7.87 32.04 -28.24
CA ASP A 20 -7.81 30.64 -28.67
C ASP A 20 -6.54 29.98 -28.08
N TYR A 21 -6.16 30.40 -26.87
CA TYR A 21 -5.03 29.82 -26.15
C TYR A 21 -5.34 28.36 -25.73
N PRO A 22 -4.43 27.38 -25.94
CA PRO A 22 -2.99 27.54 -26.28
C PRO A 22 -2.66 27.55 -27.79
N ASN A 23 -3.63 27.39 -28.70
CA ASN A 23 -3.38 27.38 -30.15
C ASN A 23 -2.88 28.74 -30.65
N ASN A 24 -3.31 29.83 -30.00
CA ASN A 24 -2.84 31.19 -30.25
C ASN A 24 -2.32 31.84 -28.95
N SER A 25 -1.09 32.34 -28.98
CA SER A 25 -0.45 33.02 -27.84
C SER A 25 -1.06 34.39 -27.54
N ARG A 26 -1.81 34.98 -28.47
CA ARG A 26 -2.40 36.31 -28.33
C ARG A 26 -3.75 36.24 -27.61
N ILE A 27 -3.87 37.02 -26.54
CA ILE A 27 -5.08 37.15 -25.72
C ILE A 27 -5.51 38.62 -25.72
N GLU A 28 -6.76 38.88 -26.04
CA GLU A 28 -7.38 40.19 -25.93
C GLU A 28 -8.11 40.29 -24.59
N ALA A 29 -7.84 41.35 -23.83
CA ALA A 29 -8.50 41.66 -22.57
C ALA A 29 -9.35 42.92 -22.72
N ARG A 30 -10.63 42.79 -22.39
CA ARG A 30 -11.63 43.87 -22.43
C ARG A 30 -12.02 44.27 -21.02
N TYR A 31 -11.99 45.57 -20.75
CA TYR A 31 -12.40 46.14 -19.46
C TYR A 31 -13.30 47.35 -19.71
N THR A 32 -14.50 47.36 -19.10
CA THR A 32 -15.42 48.49 -19.17
C THR A 32 -15.35 49.28 -17.88
N SER A 33 -15.13 50.59 -17.98
CA SER A 33 -15.17 51.51 -16.84
C SER A 33 -15.79 52.84 -17.26
N ASN A 34 -16.77 53.31 -16.48
CA ASN A 34 -17.52 54.55 -16.75
C ASN A 34 -18.08 54.59 -18.19
N GLY A 35 -18.59 53.47 -18.69
CA GLY A 35 -19.14 53.35 -20.05
C GLY A 35 -18.10 53.32 -21.19
N ARG A 36 -16.81 53.43 -20.89
CA ARG A 36 -15.72 53.31 -21.89
C ARG A 36 -15.13 51.91 -21.89
N LEU A 37 -14.94 51.37 -23.09
CA LEU A 37 -14.26 50.11 -23.32
C LEU A 37 -12.77 50.33 -23.48
N TYR A 38 -11.97 49.62 -22.67
CA TYR A 38 -10.52 49.57 -22.76
C TYR A 38 -10.11 48.18 -23.24
N ILE A 39 -9.26 48.15 -24.27
CA ILE A 39 -8.74 46.92 -24.87
C ILE A 39 -7.23 46.86 -24.62
N SER A 40 -6.75 45.69 -24.21
CA SER A 40 -5.32 45.41 -24.06
C SER A 40 -5.00 44.06 -24.70
N TYR A 41 -3.83 43.95 -25.29
CA TYR A 41 -3.37 42.71 -25.91
C TYR A 41 -2.17 42.14 -25.14
N TYR A 42 -2.20 40.83 -24.93
CA TYR A 42 -1.13 40.08 -24.31
C TYR A 42 -0.65 39.01 -25.27
N ASN A 43 0.64 38.94 -25.51
CA ASN A 43 1.28 37.88 -26.28
C ASN A 43 2.08 37.01 -25.32
N ILE A 44 1.62 35.77 -25.09
CA ILE A 44 2.23 34.85 -24.12
C ILE A 44 3.46 34.19 -24.75
N ILE A 45 4.64 34.56 -24.28
CA ILE A 45 5.92 34.02 -24.78
C ILE A 45 6.28 32.73 -24.03
N ALA A 46 6.13 32.73 -22.70
CA ALA A 46 6.31 31.56 -21.86
C ALA A 46 5.24 31.58 -20.76
N VAL A 47 4.41 30.55 -20.67
CA VAL A 47 3.29 30.52 -19.72
C VAL A 47 3.74 30.40 -18.27
N GLY A 48 4.89 29.78 -18.01
CA GLY A 48 5.42 29.51 -16.68
C GLY A 48 4.54 28.55 -15.87
N ASN A 49 5.02 28.16 -14.68
CA ASN A 49 4.34 27.20 -13.80
C ASN A 49 4.17 27.75 -12.39
N TYR A 50 3.10 27.36 -11.68
CA TYR A 50 2.98 27.69 -10.26
C TYR A 50 3.88 26.76 -9.43
N PRO A 51 4.74 27.29 -8.53
CA PRO A 51 5.40 26.44 -7.55
C PRO A 51 4.37 25.85 -6.57
N SER A 52 4.74 24.81 -5.79
CA SER A 52 3.79 24.10 -4.92
C SER A 52 3.05 24.99 -3.91
N ILE A 53 3.68 26.08 -3.49
CA ILE A 53 3.04 27.14 -2.70
C ILE A 53 3.31 28.47 -3.43
N PRO A 54 2.44 28.89 -4.36
CA PRO A 54 2.66 30.10 -5.12
C PRO A 54 2.53 31.33 -4.23
N ARG A 55 3.44 32.28 -4.41
CA ARG A 55 3.26 33.61 -3.81
C ARG A 55 2.05 34.25 -4.47
N LEU A 56 1.19 34.86 -3.66
CA LEU A 56 0.05 35.61 -4.14
C LEU A 56 0.40 37.10 -4.32
N THR A 57 -0.27 37.77 -5.24
CA THR A 57 -0.21 39.24 -5.34
C THR A 57 -0.72 39.88 -4.04
N ARG A 58 -0.15 41.02 -3.66
CA ARG A 58 -0.52 41.71 -2.43
C ARG A 58 -1.97 42.19 -2.50
N LYS A 59 -2.77 41.87 -1.47
CA LYS A 59 -4.15 42.36 -1.29
C LYS A 59 -4.14 43.88 -1.16
N SER A 60 -4.96 44.59 -1.93
CA SER A 60 -5.25 46.00 -1.66
C SER A 60 -6.39 46.11 -0.63
N GLN A 61 -6.49 47.25 0.06
CA GLN A 61 -7.49 47.49 1.12
C GLN A 61 -8.96 47.31 0.65
N ASN A 62 -9.22 47.30 -0.66
CA ASN A 62 -10.57 47.18 -1.23
C ASN A 62 -10.74 45.84 -1.92
N ASN A 63 -10.99 44.77 -1.15
CA ASN A 63 -11.51 43.46 -1.60
C ASN A 63 -11.03 42.98 -3.00
N THR A 64 -9.75 43.17 -3.32
CA THR A 64 -9.21 42.84 -4.64
C THR A 64 -8.81 41.36 -4.68
N PHE A 65 -9.09 40.72 -5.81
CA PHE A 65 -8.63 39.36 -6.10
C PHE A 65 -7.10 39.27 -5.94
N GLN A 66 -6.65 38.20 -5.29
CA GLN A 66 -5.25 37.85 -5.20
C GLN A 66 -4.94 36.76 -6.21
N TYR A 67 -3.91 37.00 -7.03
CA TYR A 67 -3.54 36.08 -8.09
C TYR A 67 -2.25 35.34 -7.72
N PRO A 68 -2.18 34.03 -7.95
CA PRO A 68 -0.93 33.29 -7.82
C PRO A 68 0.05 33.74 -8.90
N ILE A 69 1.33 33.84 -8.51
CA ILE A 69 2.39 34.33 -9.38
C ILE A 69 3.16 33.13 -9.96
N PRO A 70 3.19 32.97 -11.30
CA PRO A 70 3.91 31.87 -11.95
C PRO A 70 5.43 32.10 -11.94
N ASN A 71 6.20 31.02 -11.93
CA ASN A 71 7.64 31.00 -12.15
C ASN A 71 7.96 30.85 -13.65
N ASP A 72 9.06 31.45 -14.10
CA ASP A 72 9.54 31.45 -15.48
C ASP A 72 8.46 31.86 -16.50
N TYR A 73 7.61 32.82 -16.11
CA TYR A 73 6.55 33.35 -16.96
C TYR A 73 7.02 34.60 -17.68
N ILE A 74 6.69 34.70 -18.95
CA ILE A 74 7.06 35.79 -19.84
C ILE A 74 5.86 36.16 -20.70
N VAL A 75 5.47 37.43 -20.65
CA VAL A 75 4.40 38.00 -21.46
C VAL A 75 4.86 39.30 -22.09
N GLU A 76 4.44 39.53 -23.31
CA GLU A 76 4.57 40.81 -23.99
C GLU A 76 3.22 41.52 -24.01
N THR A 77 3.22 42.82 -23.72
CA THR A 77 2.04 43.68 -23.71
C THR A 77 2.42 45.07 -24.18
N GLU A 78 1.47 45.81 -24.74
CA GLU A 78 1.69 47.17 -25.17
C GLU A 78 1.20 48.19 -24.12
N LEU A 79 2.00 49.21 -23.85
CA LEU A 79 1.62 50.33 -23.00
C LEU A 79 2.37 51.60 -23.42
N PHE A 80 1.66 52.73 -23.54
CA PHE A 80 2.24 54.01 -23.98
C PHE A 80 3.08 53.88 -25.26
N GLU A 81 2.52 53.19 -26.27
CA GLU A 81 3.15 52.95 -27.59
C GLU A 81 4.50 52.21 -27.48
N ARG A 82 4.72 51.47 -26.39
CA ARG A 82 5.91 50.64 -26.16
C ARG A 82 5.50 49.20 -25.97
N SER A 83 6.20 48.30 -26.66
CA SER A 83 6.15 46.87 -26.35
C SER A 83 6.96 46.61 -25.09
N LEU A 84 6.30 46.06 -24.07
CA LEU A 84 6.88 45.71 -22.79
C LEU A 84 6.90 44.19 -22.65
N LYS A 85 8.07 43.63 -22.36
CA LYS A 85 8.24 42.23 -22.00
C LYS A 85 8.35 42.11 -20.48
N CYS A 86 7.31 41.57 -19.86
CA CYS A 86 7.22 41.35 -18.43
C CYS A 86 7.60 39.89 -18.10
N GLU A 87 8.46 39.72 -17.11
CA GLU A 87 8.96 38.40 -16.69
C GLU A 87 8.85 38.22 -15.17
N THR A 88 8.48 37.01 -14.73
CA THR A 88 8.60 36.59 -13.33
C THR A 88 9.50 35.38 -13.17
N LYS A 89 10.42 35.49 -12.21
CA LYS A 89 11.36 34.42 -11.85
C LYS A 89 11.49 34.32 -10.34
N TYR A 90 11.29 33.12 -9.79
CA TYR A 90 11.50 32.85 -8.37
C TYR A 90 13.00 32.75 -8.10
N ILE A 91 13.48 33.56 -7.14
CA ILE A 91 14.84 33.50 -6.61
C ILE A 91 14.92 32.45 -5.50
N THR A 92 13.87 32.40 -4.67
CA THR A 92 13.63 31.38 -3.63
C THR A 92 12.13 31.12 -3.55
N ASP A 93 11.71 30.05 -2.85
CA ASP A 93 10.28 29.70 -2.69
C ASP A 93 9.40 30.86 -2.19
N SER A 94 9.98 31.82 -1.45
CA SER A 94 9.28 32.98 -0.89
C SER A 94 9.53 34.30 -1.63
N LYS A 95 10.46 34.34 -2.59
CA LYS A 95 10.93 35.59 -3.22
C LYS A 95 10.88 35.50 -4.74
N VAL A 96 10.10 36.41 -5.33
CA VAL A 96 9.92 36.54 -6.79
C VAL A 96 10.61 37.81 -7.26
N CYS A 97 11.38 37.71 -8.33
CA CYS A 97 11.87 38.83 -9.13
C CYS A 97 10.87 39.13 -10.24
N TYR A 98 10.46 40.38 -10.36
CA TYR A 98 9.61 40.89 -11.43
C TYR A 98 10.47 41.79 -12.30
N THR A 99 10.53 41.53 -13.60
CA THR A 99 11.35 42.27 -14.56
C THR A 99 10.46 42.85 -15.65
N ILE A 100 10.74 44.10 -16.05
CA ILE A 100 10.14 44.73 -17.23
C ILE A 100 11.29 45.11 -18.17
N ASN A 101 11.23 44.60 -19.39
CA ASN A 101 12.16 44.94 -20.46
C ASN A 101 11.41 45.69 -21.57
N TRP A 102 12.03 46.71 -22.15
CA TRP A 102 11.48 47.43 -23.30
C TRP A 102 12.60 47.95 -24.20
N LYS A 103 12.24 48.28 -25.44
CA LYS A 103 13.18 48.87 -26.41
C LYS A 103 12.84 50.32 -26.65
N GLU A 104 13.86 51.14 -26.77
CA GLU A 104 13.75 52.53 -27.24
C GLU A 104 14.82 52.72 -28.33
N GLY A 105 14.37 52.67 -29.60
CA GLY A 105 15.28 52.58 -30.74
C GLY A 105 16.10 51.28 -30.72
N ARG A 106 17.43 51.41 -30.71
CA ARG A 106 18.37 50.27 -30.65
C ARG A 106 18.76 49.87 -29.22
N VAL A 107 18.30 50.60 -28.21
CA VAL A 107 18.69 50.38 -26.81
C VAL A 107 17.65 49.51 -26.11
N GLU A 108 18.12 48.44 -25.46
CA GLU A 108 17.32 47.59 -24.59
C GLU A 108 17.44 48.07 -23.14
N TRP A 109 16.30 48.36 -22.53
CA TRP A 109 16.20 48.73 -21.13
C TRP A 109 15.61 47.57 -20.34
N SER A 110 16.12 47.39 -19.13
CA SER A 110 15.64 46.39 -18.18
C SER A 110 15.61 46.98 -16.78
N ILE A 111 14.51 46.75 -16.07
CA ILE A 111 14.41 47.04 -14.65
C ILE A 111 13.79 45.85 -13.94
N SER A 112 14.14 45.70 -12.66
CA SER A 112 13.65 44.60 -11.85
C SER A 112 13.28 45.07 -10.44
N SER A 113 12.40 44.32 -9.79
CA SER A 113 12.08 44.49 -8.38
C SER A 113 11.78 43.14 -7.74
N THR A 114 12.15 42.94 -6.49
CA THR A 114 11.72 41.76 -5.72
C THR A 114 10.57 42.05 -4.75
N LYS A 115 10.08 43.30 -4.72
CA LYS A 115 9.05 43.74 -3.78
C LYS A 115 7.65 43.29 -4.22
N SER A 116 7.24 43.68 -5.43
CA SER A 116 5.98 43.29 -6.08
C SER A 116 5.97 43.69 -7.56
N SER A 117 5.01 43.16 -8.34
CA SER A 117 4.78 43.60 -9.73
C SER A 117 4.46 45.09 -9.82
N THR A 118 3.66 45.63 -8.89
CA THR A 118 3.37 47.08 -8.86
C THR A 118 4.62 47.91 -8.54
N ALA A 119 5.55 47.39 -7.74
CA ALA A 119 6.79 48.10 -7.43
C ALA A 119 7.69 48.25 -8.66
N VAL A 120 7.85 47.20 -9.48
CA VAL A 120 8.61 47.29 -10.74
C VAL A 120 7.91 48.21 -11.75
N VAL A 121 6.58 48.20 -11.80
CA VAL A 121 5.81 49.14 -12.62
C VAL A 121 6.05 50.59 -12.23
N ASN A 122 6.09 50.89 -10.93
CA ASN A 122 6.38 52.25 -10.48
C ASN A 122 7.82 52.69 -10.84
N LEU A 123 8.79 51.77 -10.78
CA LEU A 123 10.14 52.04 -11.27
C LEU A 123 10.17 52.30 -12.78
N PHE A 124 9.36 51.58 -13.55
CA PHE A 124 9.21 51.78 -14.99
C PHE A 124 8.65 53.18 -15.28
N LEU A 125 7.53 53.54 -14.66
CA LEU A 125 6.89 54.85 -14.85
C LEU A 125 7.83 56.02 -14.49
N GLN A 126 8.61 55.87 -13.41
CA GLN A 126 9.64 56.85 -13.05
C GLN A 126 10.73 56.96 -14.13
N LYS A 127 11.15 55.83 -14.70
CA LYS A 127 12.21 55.80 -15.72
C LYS A 127 11.78 56.45 -17.04
N ILE A 128 10.52 56.31 -17.43
CA ILE A 128 9.96 56.92 -18.66
C ILE A 128 9.38 58.32 -18.44
N ASN A 129 9.65 58.96 -17.29
CA ASN A 129 9.17 60.29 -16.91
C ASN A 129 7.64 60.48 -17.03
N GLN A 130 6.87 59.42 -16.80
CA GLN A 130 5.41 59.50 -16.81
C GLN A 130 4.88 60.06 -15.48
N ASN A 131 3.73 60.74 -15.55
CA ASN A 131 3.17 61.52 -14.45
C ASN A 131 2.93 60.66 -13.19
N ARG A 132 3.32 61.15 -12.00
CA ARG A 132 3.21 60.40 -10.72
C ARG A 132 1.77 60.05 -10.33
N SER A 133 0.78 60.62 -11.01
CA SER A 133 -0.66 60.37 -10.79
C SER A 133 -1.16 59.09 -11.49
N THR A 134 -0.45 58.53 -12.47
CA THR A 134 -0.89 57.30 -13.18
C THR A 134 -0.69 56.08 -12.29
N LYS A 135 -1.77 55.60 -11.67
CA LYS A 135 -1.77 54.34 -10.90
C LYS A 135 -1.98 53.16 -11.84
N LEU A 136 -0.88 52.56 -12.31
CA LEU A 136 -0.96 51.33 -13.09
C LEU A 136 -0.93 50.09 -12.19
N SER A 137 -1.81 49.13 -12.46
CA SER A 137 -1.87 47.87 -11.71
C SER A 137 -0.79 46.90 -12.22
N GLY A 138 0.17 46.57 -11.36
CA GLY A 138 1.20 45.56 -11.64
C GLY A 138 0.62 44.21 -12.06
N PRO A 139 -0.34 43.63 -11.31
CA PRO A 139 -1.00 42.39 -11.71
C PRO A 139 -1.65 42.44 -13.09
N ARG A 140 -2.28 43.57 -13.45
CA ARG A 140 -2.88 43.72 -14.79
C ARG A 140 -1.82 43.84 -15.88
N LEU A 141 -0.74 44.59 -15.65
CA LEU A 141 0.34 44.70 -16.65
C LEU A 141 0.98 43.33 -16.92
N PHE A 142 1.21 42.54 -15.87
CA PHE A 142 1.74 41.19 -16.01
C PHE A 142 0.68 40.17 -16.47
N GLY A 143 -0.61 40.54 -16.52
CA GLY A 143 -1.68 39.62 -16.91
C GLY A 143 -1.89 38.45 -15.94
N PHE A 144 -1.64 38.63 -14.64
CA PHE A 144 -1.88 37.56 -13.65
C PHE A 144 -3.36 37.24 -13.44
N ASP A 145 -4.23 38.16 -13.83
CA ASP A 145 -5.69 38.04 -13.79
C ASP A 145 -6.29 37.46 -15.08
N ILE A 146 -5.47 36.99 -16.02
CA ILE A 146 -5.92 36.30 -17.22
C ILE A 146 -6.36 34.88 -16.84
N GLU A 147 -7.66 34.69 -16.66
CA GLU A 147 -8.28 33.44 -16.23
C GLU A 147 -7.91 32.22 -17.09
N PRO A 148 -7.91 32.29 -18.44
CA PRO A 148 -7.51 31.17 -19.28
C PRO A 148 -6.11 30.64 -18.99
N LEU A 149 -5.16 31.52 -18.65
CA LEU A 149 -3.80 31.14 -18.29
C LEU A 149 -3.71 30.54 -16.89
N TYR A 150 -4.51 31.03 -15.96
CA TYR A 150 -4.65 30.41 -14.65
C TYR A 150 -5.15 28.97 -14.78
N ASN A 151 -6.24 28.76 -15.53
CA ASN A 151 -6.81 27.43 -15.77
C ASN A 151 -5.83 26.51 -16.52
N PHE A 152 -5.15 27.01 -17.55
CA PHE A 152 -4.14 26.24 -18.27
C PHE A 152 -2.97 25.81 -17.37
N ARG A 153 -2.49 26.71 -16.49
CA ARG A 153 -1.44 26.39 -15.52
C ARG A 153 -1.85 25.31 -14.53
N LEU A 154 -3.12 25.27 -14.13
CA LEU A 154 -3.64 24.19 -13.29
C LEU A 154 -3.64 22.86 -14.06
N GLN A 155 -4.05 22.86 -15.33
CA GLN A 155 -4.05 21.65 -16.16
C GLN A 155 -2.65 21.09 -16.39
N ILE A 156 -1.65 21.93 -16.68
CA ILE A 156 -0.25 21.49 -16.82
C ILE A 156 0.41 21.18 -15.47
N GLY A 157 -0.06 21.77 -14.36
CA GLY A 157 0.37 21.42 -13.00
C GLY A 157 -0.20 20.09 -12.49
N LEU A 158 -1.27 19.59 -13.12
CA LEU A 158 -1.87 18.28 -12.91
C LEU A 158 -1.23 17.18 -13.79
N GLN A 159 -0.49 17.56 -14.84
CA GLN A 159 0.46 16.63 -15.46
C GLN A 159 1.52 16.29 -14.39
N PRO A 160 2.00 15.03 -14.30
CA PRO A 160 3.02 14.65 -13.34
C PRO A 160 4.34 15.32 -13.74
N VAL A 161 4.48 16.61 -13.39
CA VAL A 161 5.77 17.24 -13.23
C VAL A 161 6.46 16.38 -12.20
N THR A 162 7.49 15.68 -12.64
CA THR A 162 8.52 15.09 -11.80
C THR A 162 8.91 16.14 -10.78
N LYS A 163 8.28 16.07 -9.61
CA LYS A 163 8.54 16.94 -8.47
C LYS A 163 10.02 16.85 -8.18
N ASP A 164 10.80 17.85 -8.56
CA ASP A 164 12.13 18.04 -7.98
C ASP A 164 11.99 18.67 -6.56
N ASN A 165 11.11 18.09 -5.75
CA ASN A 165 11.10 18.24 -4.30
C ASN A 165 12.25 17.45 -3.65
N ASN A 166 13.16 16.89 -4.46
CA ASN A 166 14.25 16.04 -4.01
C ASN A 166 15.40 16.82 -3.35
N ARG A 167 15.48 18.15 -3.47
CA ARG A 167 16.57 18.91 -2.82
C ARG A 167 16.53 18.91 -1.27
N ARG A 168 15.46 18.43 -0.64
CA ARG A 168 15.42 18.16 0.83
C ARG A 168 15.52 16.68 1.19
N LYS A 169 15.27 15.78 0.24
CA LYS A 169 15.28 14.33 0.47
C LYS A 169 16.61 13.81 -0.03
N ARG A 170 17.57 13.60 0.88
CA ARG A 170 18.80 12.84 0.58
C ARG A 170 18.46 11.58 -0.20
N PRO A 171 19.18 11.21 -1.26
CA PRO A 171 19.02 9.94 -1.97
C PRO A 171 18.81 8.74 -1.03
N LEU A 172 17.99 7.75 -1.43
CA LEU A 172 17.63 6.62 -0.55
C LEU A 172 18.87 5.82 -0.12
N ASP A 173 19.90 5.81 -0.96
CA ASP A 173 21.20 5.19 -0.75
C ASP A 173 22.05 5.85 0.34
N GLU A 174 21.89 7.17 0.55
CA GLU A 174 22.55 7.93 1.62
C GLU A 174 21.89 7.74 3.00
N ILE A 175 20.72 7.09 3.06
CA ILE A 175 20.02 6.82 4.31
C ILE A 175 20.55 5.53 4.92
N SER A 176 21.30 5.61 6.01
CA SER A 176 21.83 4.44 6.73
C SER A 176 20.78 3.73 7.60
N SER A 177 19.77 4.45 8.08
CA SER A 177 18.74 3.90 8.96
C SER A 177 17.65 3.15 8.19
N ARG A 178 17.52 1.84 8.43
CA ARG A 178 16.40 1.03 7.89
C ARG A 178 15.02 1.60 8.22
N SER A 179 14.84 2.20 9.41
CA SER A 179 13.56 2.81 9.78
C SER A 179 13.22 4.02 8.90
N GLN A 180 14.21 4.85 8.58
CA GLN A 180 14.03 5.99 7.68
C GLN A 180 13.78 5.54 6.24
N GLN A 181 14.49 4.51 5.76
CA GLN A 181 14.24 3.88 4.46
C GLN A 181 12.80 3.35 4.38
N ASN A 182 12.36 2.59 5.38
CA ASN A 182 10.99 2.05 5.46
C ASN A 182 9.93 3.15 5.47
N LYS A 183 10.16 4.26 6.19
CA LYS A 183 9.24 5.41 6.17
C LYS A 183 9.10 5.99 4.76
N ARG A 184 10.18 6.05 4.00
CA ARG A 184 10.17 6.56 2.62
C ARG A 184 9.48 5.60 1.67
N LEU A 185 9.78 4.30 1.76
CA LEU A 185 9.10 3.25 0.99
C LEU A 185 7.60 3.21 1.30
N ASN A 186 7.20 3.34 2.56
CA ASN A 186 5.78 3.44 2.94
C ASN A 186 5.11 4.71 2.38
N SER A 187 5.84 5.82 2.28
CA SER A 187 5.31 7.03 1.63
C SER A 187 5.11 6.82 0.14
N PHE A 188 6.12 6.24 -0.53
CA PHE A 188 6.01 5.86 -1.94
C PHE A 188 4.83 4.92 -2.17
N GLY A 189 4.67 3.90 -1.31
CA GLY A 189 3.54 2.98 -1.36
C GLY A 189 2.18 3.69 -1.31
N ARG A 190 1.99 4.65 -0.41
CA ARG A 190 0.74 5.43 -0.34
C ARG A 190 0.46 6.22 -1.62
N ASP A 191 1.49 6.86 -2.17
CA ASP A 191 1.36 7.62 -3.41
C ASP A 191 0.97 6.70 -4.58
N VAL A 192 1.56 5.50 -4.64
CA VAL A 192 1.22 4.47 -5.64
C VAL A 192 -0.21 3.95 -5.46
N GLN A 193 -0.64 3.68 -4.22
CA GLN A 193 -2.02 3.24 -3.95
C GLN A 193 -3.02 4.26 -4.48
N ASN A 194 -2.84 5.55 -4.16
CA ASN A 194 -3.73 6.61 -4.62
C ASN A 194 -3.81 6.66 -6.15
N ALA A 195 -2.65 6.58 -6.83
CA ALA A 195 -2.60 6.59 -8.29
C ALA A 195 -3.30 5.37 -8.90
N ILE A 196 -3.14 4.19 -8.29
CA ILE A 196 -3.80 2.96 -8.74
C ILE A 196 -5.30 3.02 -8.49
N ASP A 197 -5.76 3.55 -7.35
CA ASP A 197 -7.19 3.70 -7.04
C ASP A 197 -7.90 4.58 -8.08
N GLU A 198 -7.25 5.67 -8.51
CA GLU A 198 -7.75 6.52 -9.60
C GLU A 198 -7.82 5.75 -10.94
N LEU A 199 -6.81 4.96 -11.26
CA LEU A 199 -6.78 4.13 -12.46
C LEU A 199 -7.86 3.05 -12.44
N ILE A 200 -8.11 2.41 -11.28
CA ILE A 200 -9.16 1.41 -11.10
C ILE A 200 -10.52 1.98 -11.50
N ILE A 201 -10.85 3.18 -11.01
CA ILE A 201 -12.10 3.87 -11.33
C ILE A 201 -12.13 4.25 -12.82
N LYS A 202 -11.06 4.90 -13.31
CA LYS A 202 -10.94 5.35 -14.71
C LYS A 202 -11.14 4.21 -15.71
N HIS A 203 -10.63 3.03 -15.39
CA HIS A 203 -10.69 1.85 -16.26
C HIS A 203 -11.87 0.92 -15.94
N LYS A 204 -12.83 1.36 -15.11
CA LYS A 204 -14.03 0.59 -14.75
C LYS A 204 -13.72 -0.80 -14.19
N LEU A 205 -12.64 -0.93 -13.41
CA LEU A 205 -12.29 -2.16 -12.68
C LEU A 205 -13.09 -2.24 -11.36
N THR A 206 -14.39 -1.95 -11.46
CA THR A 206 -15.33 -1.83 -10.34
C THR A 206 -16.55 -2.71 -10.59
N ASN A 207 -17.26 -3.08 -9.53
CA ASN A 207 -18.56 -3.76 -9.65
C ASN A 207 -19.64 -2.78 -10.14
N LEU A 208 -20.87 -3.27 -10.30
CA LEU A 208 -22.03 -2.46 -10.71
C LEU A 208 -22.37 -1.33 -9.73
N SER A 209 -21.94 -1.45 -8.47
CA SER A 209 -22.10 -0.44 -7.42
C SER A 209 -20.96 0.58 -7.38
N GLY A 210 -19.95 0.46 -8.26
CA GLY A 210 -18.79 1.35 -8.32
C GLY A 210 -17.67 1.00 -7.33
N GLU A 211 -17.75 -0.12 -6.61
CA GLU A 211 -16.69 -0.55 -5.69
C GLU A 211 -15.57 -1.29 -6.44
N PRO A 212 -14.28 -1.07 -6.10
CA PRO A 212 -13.16 -1.79 -6.67
C PRO A 212 -13.30 -3.32 -6.54
N ILE A 213 -13.17 -4.04 -7.65
CA ILE A 213 -13.08 -5.53 -7.65
C ILE A 213 -11.64 -6.03 -7.68
N VAL A 214 -10.69 -5.13 -7.97
CA VAL A 214 -9.25 -5.40 -7.95
C VAL A 214 -8.59 -4.56 -6.86
N HIS A 215 -7.50 -5.07 -6.30
CA HIS A 215 -6.71 -4.37 -5.30
C HIS A 215 -5.23 -4.71 -5.49
N LEU A 216 -4.37 -3.73 -5.20
CA LEU A 216 -2.94 -3.94 -5.17
C LEU A 216 -2.57 -4.78 -3.95
N CYS A 217 -1.86 -5.88 -4.14
CA CYS A 217 -1.45 -6.77 -3.06
C CYS A 217 -0.09 -6.37 -2.47
N TYR A 218 0.92 -6.25 -3.32
CA TYR A 218 2.26 -5.82 -2.95
C TYR A 218 3.01 -5.25 -4.16
N ILE A 219 4.07 -4.51 -3.89
CA ILE A 219 5.07 -4.10 -4.88
C ILE A 219 6.43 -4.63 -4.44
N GLU A 220 7.13 -5.27 -5.35
CA GLU A 220 8.53 -5.68 -5.22
C GLU A 220 9.42 -4.66 -5.93
N LEU A 221 10.46 -4.20 -5.25
CA LEU A 221 11.41 -3.20 -5.74
C LEU A 221 12.83 -3.70 -5.51
N ASP A 222 13.59 -3.84 -6.58
CA ASP A 222 15.05 -4.00 -6.51
C ASP A 222 15.70 -2.63 -6.41
N TYR A 223 16.56 -2.42 -5.41
CA TYR A 223 17.33 -1.17 -5.30
C TYR A 223 18.68 -1.42 -4.62
N LYS A 224 19.78 -0.95 -5.22
CA LYS A 224 21.17 -1.38 -4.92
C LYS A 224 21.44 -2.83 -5.31
N GLU A 225 22.71 -3.19 -5.46
CA GLU A 225 23.12 -4.58 -5.73
C GLU A 225 22.55 -5.51 -4.63
N ASN A 226 21.65 -6.40 -5.03
CA ASN A 226 21.03 -7.46 -4.22
C ASN A 226 20.19 -7.01 -3.01
N GLN A 227 19.60 -5.80 -3.00
CA GLN A 227 18.58 -5.45 -1.99
C GLN A 227 17.19 -5.37 -2.60
N GLN A 228 16.24 -6.03 -1.92
CA GLN A 228 14.84 -6.07 -2.27
C GLN A 228 14.00 -5.37 -1.21
N ALA A 229 13.06 -4.54 -1.63
CA ALA A 229 12.00 -3.99 -0.79
C ALA A 229 10.64 -4.52 -1.23
N TYR A 230 9.82 -4.83 -0.24
CA TYR A 230 8.46 -5.27 -0.45
C TYR A 230 7.50 -4.34 0.28
N ILE A 231 6.64 -3.68 -0.49
CA ILE A 231 5.59 -2.80 0.04
C ILE A 231 4.29 -3.59 0.00
N LYS A 232 3.82 -4.00 1.18
CA LYS A 232 2.57 -4.75 1.32
C LYS A 232 1.41 -3.79 1.50
N PHE A 233 0.35 -4.02 0.74
CA PHE A 233 -0.90 -3.28 0.86
C PHE A 233 -1.92 -4.10 1.64
N LYS A 234 -2.87 -3.40 2.27
CA LYS A 234 -3.88 -4.06 3.09
C LYS A 234 -4.85 -4.79 2.16
N ASN A 235 -4.80 -6.11 2.17
CA ASN A 235 -5.80 -6.92 1.48
C ASN A 235 -7.18 -6.65 2.08
N SER A 236 -8.22 -6.66 1.25
CA SER A 236 -9.58 -6.82 1.75
C SER A 236 -9.62 -8.16 2.49
N ASN A 237 -9.88 -8.09 3.80
CA ASN A 237 -9.82 -9.24 4.69
C ASN A 237 -10.96 -10.23 4.36
N ASN A 238 -10.75 -11.11 3.39
CA ASN A 238 -11.59 -12.28 3.27
C ASN A 238 -11.05 -13.35 4.24
N PHE A 239 -11.60 -13.34 5.45
CA PHE A 239 -11.15 -14.19 6.57
C PHE A 239 -11.09 -15.67 6.18
N SER A 240 -12.09 -16.16 5.44
CA SER A 240 -12.18 -17.53 4.94
C SER A 240 -11.04 -17.89 3.96
N ALA A 241 -10.74 -17.01 3.01
CA ALA A 241 -9.63 -17.20 2.07
C ALA A 241 -8.27 -17.19 2.79
N THR A 242 -8.15 -16.39 3.86
CA THR A 242 -6.92 -16.33 4.68
C THR A 242 -6.71 -17.63 5.46
N GLN A 243 -7.75 -18.17 6.09
CA GLN A 243 -7.66 -19.46 6.78
C GLN A 243 -7.33 -20.60 5.82
N THR A 244 -7.99 -20.66 4.65
CA THR A 244 -7.73 -21.70 3.64
C THR A 244 -6.25 -21.71 3.20
N ARG A 245 -5.65 -20.52 3.03
CA ARG A 245 -4.22 -20.41 2.68
C ARG A 245 -3.30 -20.81 3.83
N LEU A 246 -3.64 -20.47 5.07
CA LEU A 246 -2.88 -20.90 6.25
C LEU A 246 -2.96 -22.43 6.42
N ASP A 247 -4.13 -23.04 6.23
CA ASP A 247 -4.34 -24.49 6.28
C ASP A 247 -3.48 -25.21 5.24
N ALA A 248 -3.46 -24.69 4.00
CA ALA A 248 -2.61 -25.24 2.94
C ALA A 248 -1.11 -25.17 3.31
N ILE A 249 -0.67 -24.08 3.94
CA ILE A 249 0.73 -23.94 4.36
C ILE A 249 1.07 -24.89 5.51
N VAL A 250 0.21 -24.99 6.54
CA VAL A 250 0.41 -25.96 7.63
C VAL A 250 0.53 -27.37 7.05
N ARG A 251 -0.37 -27.73 6.13
CA ARG A 251 -0.36 -29.02 5.44
C ARG A 251 0.94 -29.27 4.67
N VAL A 252 1.40 -28.32 3.86
CA VAL A 252 2.68 -28.46 3.13
C VAL A 252 3.85 -28.61 4.09
N CYS A 253 3.85 -27.88 5.21
CA CYS A 253 4.89 -28.03 6.22
C CYS A 253 4.90 -29.44 6.83
N ASP A 254 3.73 -30.03 7.08
CA ASP A 254 3.63 -31.40 7.61
C ASP A 254 4.00 -32.46 6.57
N GLU A 255 3.50 -32.35 5.35
CA GLU A 255 3.79 -33.30 4.26
C GLU A 255 5.27 -33.27 3.84
N ALA A 256 5.90 -32.08 3.82
CA ALA A 256 7.31 -31.92 3.48
C ALA A 256 8.25 -32.10 4.69
N VAL A 257 7.72 -32.36 5.88
CA VAL A 257 8.49 -32.39 7.14
C VAL A 257 9.33 -31.12 7.33
N LEU A 258 8.76 -29.97 6.94
CA LEU A 258 9.41 -28.68 7.00
C LEU A 258 9.38 -28.16 8.44
N GLY A 259 10.54 -28.21 9.09
CA GLY A 259 10.71 -27.67 10.44
C GLY A 259 10.44 -26.16 10.51
N ARG A 260 10.14 -25.69 11.73
CA ARG A 260 9.86 -24.29 12.05
C ARG A 260 10.91 -23.32 11.51
N ASP A 261 12.19 -23.60 11.73
CA ASP A 261 13.29 -22.77 11.25
C ASP A 261 13.40 -22.78 9.74
N GLY A 262 13.15 -23.94 9.11
CA GLY A 262 13.10 -24.06 7.65
C GLY A 262 12.03 -23.17 7.04
N TYR A 263 10.80 -23.23 7.58
CA TYR A 263 9.72 -22.35 7.13
C TYR A 263 10.01 -20.87 7.43
N ARG A 264 10.60 -20.55 8.59
CA ARG A 264 10.97 -19.17 8.94
C ARG A 264 11.97 -18.58 7.95
N ASN A 265 12.98 -19.36 7.55
CA ASN A 265 13.96 -18.95 6.54
C ASN A 265 13.30 -18.79 5.16
N LEU A 266 12.41 -19.70 4.79
CA LEU A 266 11.64 -19.61 3.54
C LEU A 266 10.78 -18.33 3.50
N ALA A 267 10.02 -18.07 4.56
CA ALA A 267 9.16 -16.89 4.67
C ALA A 267 9.93 -15.56 4.76
N ALA A 268 11.23 -15.60 5.09
CA ALA A 268 12.09 -14.42 5.05
C ALA A 268 12.45 -14.02 3.61
N VAL A 269 12.49 -14.98 2.69
CA VAL A 269 12.82 -14.77 1.26
C VAL A 269 11.56 -14.53 0.43
N PHE A 270 10.45 -15.17 0.77
CA PHE A 270 9.17 -15.03 0.05
C PHE A 270 8.15 -14.19 0.85
N PRO A 271 8.02 -12.90 0.57
CA PRO A 271 7.19 -12.00 1.38
C PRO A 271 5.70 -12.22 1.19
N THR A 272 5.28 -12.95 0.16
CA THR A 272 3.87 -13.37 0.00
C THR A 272 3.47 -14.46 1.00
N LEU A 273 4.44 -15.14 1.63
CA LEU A 273 4.16 -16.13 2.67
C LEU A 273 3.77 -15.47 3.99
N PHE A 274 2.95 -16.19 4.75
CA PHE A 274 2.58 -15.79 6.10
C PHE A 274 3.79 -15.93 7.02
N ARG A 275 3.89 -15.02 7.99
CA ARG A 275 4.92 -15.10 9.03
C ARG A 275 4.75 -16.38 9.83
N GLU A 276 5.87 -16.95 10.26
CA GLU A 276 5.92 -18.22 10.99
C GLU A 276 4.93 -18.28 12.17
N TYR A 277 4.83 -17.22 12.97
CA TYR A 277 3.91 -17.21 14.12
C TYR A 277 2.43 -17.37 13.73
N LEU A 278 2.01 -16.92 12.53
CA LEU A 278 0.64 -17.12 12.07
C LEU A 278 0.39 -18.58 11.70
N VAL A 279 1.39 -19.24 11.10
CA VAL A 279 1.34 -20.66 10.78
C VAL A 279 1.35 -21.49 12.06
N ALA A 280 2.20 -21.13 13.04
CA ALA A 280 2.24 -21.78 14.35
C ALA A 280 0.92 -21.62 15.12
N ASN A 281 0.36 -20.41 15.16
CA ASN A 281 -0.95 -20.18 15.77
C ASN A 281 -2.02 -21.03 15.10
N ARG A 282 -2.04 -21.09 13.76
CA ARG A 282 -3.00 -21.92 13.05
C ARG A 282 -2.81 -23.41 13.34
N ARG A 283 -1.57 -23.88 13.43
CA ARG A 283 -1.27 -25.26 13.86
C ARG A 283 -1.79 -25.54 15.27
N ASN A 284 -1.64 -24.60 16.20
CA ASN A 284 -2.19 -24.76 17.55
C ASN A 284 -3.72 -24.80 17.54
N GLU A 285 -4.39 -23.94 16.77
CA GLU A 285 -5.85 -23.99 16.59
C GLU A 285 -6.30 -25.35 16.04
N ILE A 286 -5.60 -25.87 15.03
CA ILE A 286 -5.88 -27.21 14.47
C ILE A 286 -5.70 -28.28 15.56
N ASN A 287 -4.63 -28.22 16.35
CA ASN A 287 -4.39 -29.16 17.45
C ASN A 287 -5.52 -29.12 18.50
N GLU A 288 -6.01 -27.94 18.87
CA GLU A 288 -7.14 -27.79 19.79
C GLU A 288 -8.43 -28.37 19.20
N LEU A 289 -8.72 -28.08 17.92
CA LEU A 289 -9.85 -28.67 17.20
C LEU A 289 -9.75 -30.21 17.15
N MET A 290 -8.56 -30.74 16.88
CA MET A 290 -8.30 -32.17 16.89
C MET A 290 -8.48 -32.78 18.27
N ASN A 291 -8.02 -32.12 19.33
CA ASN A 291 -8.18 -32.59 20.70
C ASN A 291 -9.64 -32.57 21.18
N MET A 292 -10.46 -31.65 20.68
CA MET A 292 -11.91 -31.69 20.96
C MET A 292 -12.60 -32.86 20.25
N GLN A 293 -12.15 -33.23 19.04
CA GLN A 293 -12.77 -34.31 18.26
C GLN A 293 -12.26 -35.70 18.63
N ILE A 294 -10.97 -35.81 18.93
CA ILE A 294 -10.28 -37.04 19.30
C ILE A 294 -9.49 -36.74 20.57
N HIS A 295 -10.14 -36.81 21.74
CA HIS A 295 -9.48 -36.43 22.98
C HIS A 295 -8.22 -37.24 23.26
N ILE A 296 -7.16 -36.57 23.74
CA ILE A 296 -6.01 -37.25 24.35
C ILE A 296 -6.36 -37.51 25.81
N GLY A 297 -6.71 -38.76 26.12
CA GLY A 297 -6.86 -39.20 27.49
C GLY A 297 -5.49 -39.42 28.13
N ILE A 298 -5.44 -39.24 29.45
CA ILE A 298 -4.28 -39.59 30.27
C ILE A 298 -4.73 -40.73 31.20
N PHE A 299 -3.90 -41.75 31.34
CA PHE A 299 -4.14 -42.84 32.29
C PHE A 299 -2.90 -43.05 33.14
N ASN A 300 -3.11 -43.59 34.33
CA ASN A 300 -2.04 -43.99 35.23
C ASN A 300 -1.94 -45.52 35.17
N ILE A 301 -0.76 -46.02 34.83
CA ILE A 301 -0.50 -47.46 34.63
C ILE A 301 -0.72 -48.25 35.93
N ASP A 302 -0.31 -47.71 37.08
CA ASP A 302 -0.44 -48.38 38.39
C ASP A 302 -1.89 -48.52 38.83
N ASN A 303 -2.70 -47.49 38.58
CA ASN A 303 -4.13 -47.54 38.92
C ASN A 303 -4.92 -48.49 38.01
N GLU A 304 -4.56 -48.65 36.74
CA GLU A 304 -5.26 -49.58 35.85
C GLU A 304 -4.86 -51.05 36.08
N ILE A 305 -3.58 -51.35 36.34
CA ILE A 305 -3.13 -52.72 36.65
C ILE A 305 -3.80 -53.24 37.92
N ASN A 306 -3.92 -52.40 38.95
CA ASN A 306 -4.59 -52.75 40.21
C ASN A 306 -6.11 -52.93 40.05
N ASN A 307 -6.73 -52.36 39.01
CA ASN A 307 -8.15 -52.59 38.71
C ASN A 307 -8.37 -53.82 37.82
N GLN A 308 -7.36 -54.24 37.05
CA GLN A 308 -7.41 -55.45 36.20
C GLN A 308 -7.10 -56.75 36.95
N SER A 309 -6.51 -56.70 38.14
CA SER A 309 -6.25 -57.87 38.98
C SER A 309 -7.50 -58.57 39.55
N ASN A 310 -8.70 -58.18 39.12
CA ASN A 310 -9.95 -58.91 39.39
C ASN A 310 -10.41 -59.79 38.22
N ILE A 311 -9.60 -59.93 37.16
CA ILE A 311 -9.89 -60.83 36.04
C ILE A 311 -8.81 -61.93 35.98
N ASP A 312 -9.19 -63.07 36.54
CA ASP A 312 -8.62 -64.42 36.43
C ASP A 312 -7.21 -64.70 36.97
N ASP A 313 -7.22 -65.29 38.17
CA ASP A 313 -6.19 -66.16 38.73
C ASP A 313 -5.85 -67.33 37.78
N ASN A 314 -4.75 -67.24 37.03
CA ASN A 314 -3.81 -68.35 36.75
C ASN A 314 -2.73 -67.97 35.73
N PHE A 315 -1.72 -67.19 36.13
CA PHE A 315 -0.41 -67.29 35.48
C PHE A 315 0.71 -67.33 36.52
N ASN A 316 1.44 -68.44 36.45
CA ASN A 316 2.51 -68.87 37.34
C ASN A 316 3.62 -67.82 37.51
N ASN A 317 3.89 -67.51 38.77
CA ASN A 317 5.16 -67.16 39.40
C ASN A 317 6.42 -67.34 38.54
N ASN A 318 6.91 -66.25 37.95
CA ASN A 318 8.35 -65.97 37.81
C ASN A 318 8.64 -64.53 37.34
N VAL A 319 8.07 -63.53 38.02
CA VAL A 319 8.44 -62.11 37.82
C VAL A 319 9.00 -61.54 39.13
N ASN A 320 9.94 -62.26 39.75
CA ASN A 320 10.58 -61.80 40.99
C ASN A 320 11.91 -61.07 40.76
N ASN A 321 12.20 -60.55 39.57
CA ASN A 321 13.47 -59.85 39.30
C ASN A 321 13.34 -58.68 38.32
N ILE A 322 12.27 -57.90 38.39
CA ILE A 322 12.29 -56.54 37.83
C ILE A 322 11.92 -55.60 38.97
N LEU A 323 12.95 -55.14 39.70
CA LEU A 323 12.84 -53.98 40.57
C LEU A 323 12.63 -52.76 39.66
N VAL A 324 11.38 -52.49 39.30
CA VAL A 324 10.97 -51.18 38.78
C VAL A 324 10.83 -50.28 40.00
N ASP A 325 11.56 -49.18 40.05
CA ASP A 325 11.38 -48.14 41.06
C ASP A 325 9.98 -47.53 40.87
N ASP A 326 9.13 -47.58 41.89
CA ASP A 326 7.75 -47.06 41.88
C ASP A 326 7.68 -45.55 41.51
N HIS A 327 8.82 -44.85 41.53
CA HIS A 327 8.93 -43.44 41.12
C HIS A 327 9.16 -43.23 39.60
N GLU A 328 9.42 -44.30 38.84
CA GLU A 328 9.68 -44.24 37.38
C GLU A 328 8.45 -44.57 36.51
N ILE A 329 7.30 -44.90 37.10
CA ILE A 329 6.10 -45.26 36.36
C ILE A 329 5.34 -43.98 35.94
N GLY A 330 5.51 -43.60 34.68
CA GLY A 330 4.91 -42.41 34.09
C GLY A 330 3.45 -42.62 33.68
N ASN A 331 2.62 -41.59 33.86
CA ASN A 331 1.30 -41.51 33.23
C ASN A 331 1.40 -41.75 31.71
N GLY A 332 0.52 -42.58 31.17
CA GLY A 332 0.38 -42.79 29.73
C GLY A 332 -0.61 -41.81 29.10
N ALA A 333 -0.47 -41.56 27.81
CA ALA A 333 -1.43 -40.79 27.02
C ALA A 333 -1.98 -41.64 25.88
N PHE A 334 -3.28 -41.57 25.61
CA PHE A 334 -3.94 -42.35 24.56
C PHE A 334 -4.95 -41.53 23.77
N ARG A 335 -5.24 -41.99 22.55
CA ARG A 335 -6.39 -41.54 21.76
C ARG A 335 -7.27 -42.75 21.45
N SER A 336 -8.58 -42.56 21.52
CA SER A 336 -9.57 -43.58 21.20
C SER A 336 -9.53 -43.95 19.72
N ILE A 337 -9.20 -45.22 19.42
CA ILE A 337 -9.27 -45.78 18.06
C ILE A 337 -10.68 -45.60 17.49
N LEU A 338 -11.71 -45.77 18.30
CA LEU A 338 -13.10 -45.60 17.89
C LEU A 338 -13.37 -44.18 17.38
N ASP A 339 -12.89 -43.16 18.09
CA ASP A 339 -13.13 -41.76 17.72
C ASP A 339 -12.33 -41.35 16.48
N ILE A 340 -11.11 -41.89 16.33
CA ILE A 340 -10.33 -41.76 15.09
C ILE A 340 -11.10 -42.37 13.91
N LEU A 341 -11.60 -43.60 14.05
CA LEU A 341 -12.30 -44.30 12.98
C LEU A 341 -13.63 -43.64 12.60
N LYS A 342 -14.38 -43.07 13.56
CA LYS A 342 -15.61 -42.30 13.28
C LYS A 342 -15.36 -41.14 12.32
N ILE A 343 -14.18 -40.53 12.37
CA ILE A 343 -13.80 -39.40 11.50
C ILE A 343 -13.27 -39.89 10.15
N LEU A 344 -12.43 -40.93 10.14
CA LEU A 344 -11.78 -41.39 8.91
C LEU A 344 -12.70 -42.22 8.00
N ILE A 345 -13.61 -43.03 8.54
CA ILE A 345 -14.50 -43.89 7.74
C ILE A 345 -15.34 -43.10 6.73
N PRO A 346 -16.02 -41.99 7.11
CA PRO A 346 -16.75 -41.16 6.15
C PRO A 346 -15.87 -40.62 5.02
N ILE A 347 -14.63 -40.21 5.35
CA ILE A 347 -13.66 -39.69 4.37
C ILE A 347 -13.27 -40.79 3.37
N TRP A 348 -13.00 -42.00 3.85
CA TRP A 348 -12.62 -43.12 2.97
C TRP A 348 -13.79 -43.70 2.17
N LYS A 349 -15.04 -43.50 2.61
CA LYS A 349 -16.26 -43.85 1.87
C LYS A 349 -16.63 -42.80 0.82
N ALA A 350 -16.19 -41.56 0.99
CA ALA A 350 -16.58 -40.42 0.15
C ALA A 350 -15.49 -40.08 -0.90
N GLY A 351 -15.91 -39.58 -2.07
CA GLY A 351 -15.01 -39.12 -3.13
C GLY A 351 -15.20 -39.86 -4.46
N GLN A 352 -14.42 -39.48 -5.49
CA GLN A 352 -14.46 -40.14 -6.80
C GLN A 352 -13.87 -41.57 -6.76
N ASN A 353 -12.98 -41.86 -5.80
CA ASN A 353 -12.33 -43.15 -5.61
C ASN A 353 -12.43 -43.59 -4.13
N PRO A 354 -13.54 -44.19 -3.70
CA PRO A 354 -13.68 -44.70 -2.34
C PRO A 354 -12.68 -45.83 -2.07
N VAL A 355 -12.12 -45.85 -0.85
CA VAL A 355 -11.11 -46.84 -0.42
C VAL A 355 -11.76 -48.02 0.31
N ILE A 356 -12.95 -47.83 0.89
CA ILE A 356 -13.69 -48.84 1.65
C ILE A 356 -15.17 -48.87 1.25
N PHE A 357 -15.77 -50.06 1.24
CA PHE A 357 -17.17 -50.31 0.89
C PHE A 357 -17.97 -50.86 2.07
N PRO A 358 -19.31 -50.66 2.11
CA PRO A 358 -20.17 -51.31 3.11
C PRO A 358 -20.03 -52.83 3.05
N GLY A 359 -19.73 -53.46 4.18
CA GLY A 359 -19.49 -54.90 4.29
C GLY A 359 -18.00 -55.29 4.32
N ASP A 360 -17.09 -54.35 4.03
CA ASP A 360 -15.65 -54.60 4.17
C ASP A 360 -15.27 -54.83 5.64
N THR A 361 -14.39 -55.82 5.85
CA THR A 361 -13.78 -56.08 7.16
C THR A 361 -12.46 -55.33 7.23
N LEU A 362 -12.33 -54.45 8.23
CA LEU A 362 -11.11 -53.70 8.48
C LEU A 362 -10.24 -54.44 9.50
N TYR A 363 -9.00 -54.73 9.12
CA TYR A 363 -8.02 -55.35 10.01
C TYR A 363 -7.16 -54.26 10.67
N ILE A 364 -7.08 -54.31 12.00
CA ILE A 364 -6.24 -53.41 12.81
C ILE A 364 -5.06 -54.23 13.33
N LYS A 365 -3.85 -53.83 12.96
CA LYS A 365 -2.61 -54.36 13.53
C LYS A 365 -2.14 -53.43 14.63
N ILE A 366 -1.73 -53.99 15.78
CA ILE A 366 -1.10 -53.25 16.87
C ILE A 366 0.38 -53.61 16.90
N GLY A 367 1.25 -52.62 16.97
CA GLY A 367 2.70 -52.81 17.05
C GLY A 367 3.33 -51.84 18.05
N GLY A 368 4.46 -52.21 18.61
CA GLY A 368 5.24 -51.34 19.52
C GLY A 368 6.70 -51.30 19.08
N ASP A 369 7.32 -50.13 19.15
CA ASP A 369 8.70 -49.94 18.67
C ASP A 369 9.76 -50.34 19.70
N GLY A 370 9.38 -50.56 20.96
CA GLY A 370 10.25 -51.06 22.03
C GLY A 370 11.53 -50.23 22.26
N ARG A 371 11.58 -48.99 21.73
CA ARG A 371 12.80 -48.18 21.65
C ARG A 371 12.65 -46.91 22.48
N ASN A 372 13.68 -46.62 23.27
CA ASN A 372 13.83 -45.34 23.97
C ASN A 372 13.91 -44.18 22.96
N VAL A 373 12.91 -43.31 22.93
CA VAL A 373 12.89 -42.13 22.06
C VAL A 373 13.59 -40.95 22.77
N GLY A 374 14.86 -40.69 22.45
CA GLY A 374 15.64 -39.54 22.95
C GLY A 374 16.49 -39.79 24.22
N ARG A 375 16.93 -38.72 24.91
CA ARG A 375 17.75 -38.76 26.14
C ARG A 375 16.97 -39.17 27.41
N ARG A 376 15.72 -39.58 27.29
CA ARG A 376 14.88 -40.03 28.40
C ARG A 376 14.64 -41.53 28.23
N GLN A 377 15.13 -42.34 29.16
CA GLN A 377 14.79 -43.75 29.24
C GLN A 377 13.27 -43.90 29.48
N ASN A 378 12.67 -44.97 28.96
CA ASN A 378 11.33 -45.48 29.30
C ASN A 378 10.10 -44.84 28.60
N HIS A 379 10.15 -44.56 27.30
CA HIS A 379 8.92 -44.31 26.51
C HIS A 379 8.65 -45.50 25.59
N VAL A 380 7.48 -46.12 25.71
CA VAL A 380 6.97 -47.16 24.80
C VAL A 380 5.91 -46.54 23.92
N MET A 381 6.11 -46.55 22.60
CA MET A 381 5.08 -46.13 21.65
C MET A 381 4.33 -47.35 21.13
N ILE A 382 3.02 -47.39 21.36
CA ILE A 382 2.13 -48.37 20.72
C ILE A 382 1.45 -47.69 19.54
N THR A 383 1.66 -48.23 18.34
CA THR A 383 1.06 -47.78 17.09
C THR A 383 0.03 -48.78 16.63
N PHE A 384 -1.01 -48.31 15.96
CA PHE A 384 -1.93 -49.19 15.25
C PHE A 384 -1.96 -48.81 13.77
N CYS A 385 -2.02 -49.81 12.91
CA CYS A 385 -2.09 -49.64 11.46
C CYS A 385 -3.37 -50.27 10.95
N LEU A 386 -4.10 -49.55 10.11
CA LEU A 386 -5.26 -50.07 9.39
C LEU A 386 -4.79 -50.63 8.04
N LEU A 387 -4.98 -51.92 7.83
CA LEU A 387 -4.40 -52.62 6.67
C LEU A 387 -5.53 -53.21 5.83
N ASN A 388 -5.62 -52.76 4.58
CA ASN A 388 -6.62 -53.22 3.61
C ASN A 388 -6.10 -54.37 2.72
N GLU A 389 -5.14 -55.14 3.22
CA GLU A 389 -4.45 -56.22 2.48
C GLU A 389 -4.99 -57.62 2.84
N LYS A 390 -6.15 -57.70 3.50
CA LYS A 390 -6.75 -58.96 3.97
C LYS A 390 -5.75 -59.79 4.79
N LYS A 391 -5.51 -61.05 4.41
CA LYS A 391 -4.58 -61.97 5.11
C LYS A 391 -3.11 -61.75 4.75
N GLU A 392 -2.81 -60.99 3.70
CA GLU A 392 -1.42 -60.73 3.28
C GLU A 392 -0.64 -59.98 4.36
N VAL A 393 -1.35 -59.16 5.14
CA VAL A 393 -0.80 -58.42 6.28
C VAL A 393 -0.16 -59.30 7.37
N LEU A 394 -0.56 -60.58 7.44
CA LEU A 394 -0.03 -61.53 8.42
C LEU A 394 1.29 -62.17 7.96
N LYS A 395 1.70 -61.95 6.70
CA LYS A 395 2.95 -62.49 6.17
C LYS A 395 4.16 -61.81 6.83
N PRO A 396 5.22 -62.57 7.17
CA PRO A 396 6.43 -62.03 7.77
C PRO A 396 7.05 -60.87 6.97
N ASP A 397 6.99 -60.92 5.64
CA ASP A 397 7.57 -59.90 4.75
C ASP A 397 6.84 -58.54 4.82
N HIS A 398 5.63 -58.51 5.38
CA HIS A 398 4.83 -57.29 5.62
C HIS A 398 4.92 -56.84 7.10
N GLN A 399 5.77 -57.49 7.90
CA GLN A 399 6.08 -57.10 9.27
C GLN A 399 7.33 -56.23 9.29
N TYR A 400 7.15 -54.94 8.94
CA TYR A 400 8.19 -53.93 9.10
C TYR A 400 8.29 -53.54 10.59
N TRP A 401 9.50 -53.61 11.15
CA TRP A 401 9.85 -53.21 12.52
C TRP A 401 10.72 -51.95 12.50
#